data_AF-A0A8J8JGF3-F1
#
_entry.id   AF-A0A8J8JGF3-F1
#
_cell.length_a   1.000
_cell.length_b   1.000
_cell.length_c   1.000
_cell.angle_alpha   90.00
_cell.angle_beta   90.00
_cell.angle_gamma   90.00
#
_symmetry.space_group_name_H-M   'P 1'
#
loop_
_entity.id
_entity.type
_entity.pdbx_description
1 polymer ?
#
loop_
_entity_poly.entity_id
_entity_poly.type
_entity_poly.pdbx_seq_one_letter_code
_entity_poly.pdbx_strand_id
1 'polypeptide(L)'
;MGLGDFLKKVGDATKRAMDRAAKEAKYRAKALEIKREIAEAERRFREEVTRKEFESKREILSQLKMRQLEAVCAAKGIPTYRTQIVNGEERRYKIRNKDELIDVIAGHLTLEEVAEVAKRYKVKSRHVVQHFQKWLEEANEALKAFKAQKQRELDE
;
A
#
# COMPACT_ATOMS: atom_id res chain seq x y z
N MET A 1 66.59 -0.95 17.48
CA MET A 1 65.15 -1.20 17.24
C MET A 1 65.04 -2.27 16.16
N GLY A 2 64.54 -3.46 16.50
CA GLY A 2 64.67 -4.67 15.68
C GLY A 2 63.45 -4.98 14.81
N LEU A 3 63.67 -5.74 13.73
CA LEU A 3 62.67 -6.20 12.75
C LEU A 3 61.38 -6.78 13.37
N GLY A 4 61.49 -7.42 14.54
CA GLY A 4 60.35 -8.00 15.25
C GLY A 4 59.34 -6.96 15.77
N ASP A 5 59.80 -5.75 16.11
CA ASP A 5 58.94 -4.66 16.58
C ASP A 5 58.14 -4.03 15.43
N PHE A 6 58.74 -4.02 14.23
CA PHE A 6 58.10 -3.58 13.00
C PHE A 6 57.00 -4.54 12.54
N LEU A 7 57.27 -5.85 12.55
CA LEU A 7 56.29 -6.89 12.21
C LEU A 7 55.10 -6.90 13.18
N LYS A 8 55.35 -6.67 14.48
CA LYS A 8 54.30 -6.57 15.50
C LYS A 8 53.39 -5.35 15.26
N LYS A 9 53.99 -4.21 14.90
CA LYS A 9 53.27 -2.96 14.58
C LYS A 9 52.42 -3.08 13.31
N VAL A 10 52.89 -3.79 12.30
CA VAL A 10 52.14 -4.11 11.07
C VAL A 10 50.99 -5.08 11.35
N GLY A 11 51.21 -6.09 12.21
CA GLY A 11 50.17 -7.01 12.68
C GLY A 11 49.05 -6.28 13.44
N ASP A 12 49.39 -5.38 14.36
CA ASP A 12 48.43 -4.56 15.10
C ASP A 12 47.66 -3.57 14.19
N ALA A 13 48.32 -2.98 13.19
CA ALA A 13 47.67 -2.10 12.22
C ALA A 13 46.67 -2.88 11.35
N THR A 14 47.05 -4.08 10.89
CA THR A 14 46.19 -4.96 10.07
C THR A 14 44.99 -5.46 10.87
N LYS A 15 45.18 -5.82 12.15
CA LYS A 15 44.09 -6.23 13.05
C LYS A 15 43.09 -5.11 13.30
N ARG A 16 43.57 -3.88 13.57
CA ARG A 16 42.71 -2.69 13.73
C ARG A 16 41.95 -2.35 12.45
N ALA A 17 42.56 -2.53 11.28
CA ALA A 17 41.90 -2.32 9.99
C ALA A 17 40.80 -3.38 9.74
N MET A 18 41.07 -4.65 10.03
CA MET A 18 40.06 -5.72 9.98
C MET A 18 38.90 -5.48 10.96
N ASP A 19 39.19 -5.07 12.20
CA ASP A 19 38.16 -4.78 13.20
C ASP A 19 37.26 -3.60 12.77
N ARG A 20 37.83 -2.58 12.12
CA ARG A 20 37.06 -1.47 11.54
C ARG A 20 36.21 -1.92 10.36
N ALA A 21 36.77 -2.70 9.44
CA ALA A 21 36.04 -3.23 8.30
C ALA A 21 34.89 -4.16 8.73
N ALA A 22 35.10 -4.99 9.77
CA ALA A 22 34.07 -5.84 10.34
C ALA A 22 32.94 -5.03 11.01
N LYS A 23 33.28 -3.93 11.72
CA LYS A 23 32.28 -3.02 12.30
C LYS A 23 31.47 -2.29 11.22
N GLU A 24 32.12 -1.80 10.17
CA GLU A 24 31.45 -1.17 9.03
C GLU A 24 30.55 -2.15 8.28
N ALA A 25 31.00 -3.39 8.08
CA ALA A 25 30.18 -4.44 7.45
C ALA A 25 28.93 -4.77 8.28
N LYS A 26 29.06 -4.89 9.61
CA LYS A 26 27.93 -5.09 10.53
C LYS A 26 26.95 -3.91 10.48
N TYR A 27 27.46 -2.68 10.49
CA TYR A 27 26.63 -1.49 10.40
C TYR A 27 25.87 -1.41 9.06
N ARG A 28 26.55 -1.69 7.94
CA ARG A 28 25.92 -1.77 6.61
C ARG A 28 24.87 -2.88 6.52
N ALA A 29 25.10 -4.03 7.14
CA ALA A 29 24.12 -5.11 7.21
C ALA A 29 22.87 -4.70 7.99
N LYS A 30 23.04 -4.12 9.19
CA LYS A 30 21.94 -3.57 10.02
C LYS A 30 21.15 -2.49 9.26
N ALA A 31 21.85 -1.62 8.53
CA ALA A 31 21.22 -0.60 7.70
C ALA A 31 20.38 -1.16 6.54
N LEU A 32 20.87 -2.22 5.89
CA LEU A 32 20.12 -2.89 4.82
C LEU A 32 18.89 -3.62 5.35
N GLU A 33 19.01 -4.25 6.51
CA GLU A 33 17.90 -4.93 7.19
C GLU A 33 16.79 -3.93 7.55
N ILE A 34 17.13 -2.84 8.24
CA ILE A 34 16.19 -1.79 8.59
C ILE A 34 15.50 -1.19 7.36
N LYS A 35 16.26 -0.95 6.27
CA LYS A 35 15.68 -0.47 5.01
C LYS A 35 14.67 -1.46 4.42
N ARG A 36 14.95 -2.76 4.50
CA ARG A 36 14.02 -3.81 4.03
C ARG A 36 12.76 -3.85 4.89
N GLU A 37 12.88 -3.76 6.21
CA GLU A 37 11.72 -3.73 7.12
C GLU A 37 10.83 -2.51 6.86
N ILE A 38 11.41 -1.33 6.67
CA ILE A 38 10.66 -0.11 6.31
C ILE A 38 9.94 -0.30 4.97
N ALA A 39 10.63 -0.83 3.95
CA ALA A 39 10.04 -1.06 2.65
C ALA A 39 8.87 -2.07 2.71
N GLU A 40 9.00 -3.13 3.51
CA GLU A 40 7.94 -4.10 3.71
C GLU A 40 6.73 -3.49 4.45
N ALA A 41 6.98 -2.70 5.49
CA ALA A 41 5.93 -1.98 6.21
C ALA A 41 5.19 -1.00 5.30
N GLU A 42 5.90 -0.26 4.44
CA GLU A 42 5.28 0.61 3.44
C GLU A 42 4.45 -0.16 2.42
N ARG A 43 4.95 -1.31 1.95
CA ARG A 43 4.22 -2.14 0.99
C ARG A 43 2.90 -2.63 1.61
N ARG A 44 2.96 -3.20 2.82
CA ARG A 44 1.77 -3.65 3.55
C ARG A 44 0.79 -2.51 3.80
N PHE A 45 1.30 -1.34 4.18
CA PHE A 45 0.46 -0.15 4.36
C PHE A 45 -0.28 0.24 3.07
N ARG A 46 0.43 0.28 1.93
CA ARG A 46 -0.22 0.59 0.63
C ARG A 46 -1.28 -0.44 0.27
N GLU A 47 -0.97 -1.73 0.44
CA GLU A 47 -1.93 -2.83 0.20
C GLU A 47 -3.18 -2.69 1.08
N GLU A 48 -3.01 -2.38 2.37
CA GLU A 48 -4.14 -2.17 3.28
C GLU A 48 -4.95 -0.91 2.95
N VAL A 49 -4.30 0.18 2.56
CA VAL A 49 -4.99 1.41 2.12
C VAL A 49 -5.85 1.11 0.90
N THR A 50 -5.30 0.45 -0.12
CA THR A 50 -6.07 0.07 -1.31
C THR A 50 -7.22 -0.86 -0.96
N ARG A 51 -7.00 -1.86 -0.08
CA ARG A 51 -8.06 -2.78 0.37
C ARG A 51 -9.19 -2.03 1.08
N LYS A 52 -8.86 -1.21 2.08
CA LYS A 52 -9.86 -0.46 2.86
C LYS A 52 -10.57 0.61 2.05
N GLU A 53 -9.88 1.26 1.12
CA GLU A 53 -10.50 2.21 0.21
C GLU A 53 -11.54 1.50 -0.67
N PHE A 54 -11.18 0.33 -1.21
CA PHE A 54 -12.09 -0.50 -2.01
C PHE A 54 -13.30 -0.95 -1.19
N GLU A 55 -13.10 -1.45 0.04
CA GLU A 55 -14.19 -1.81 0.97
C GLU A 55 -15.13 -0.62 1.24
N SER A 56 -14.57 0.56 1.47
CA SER A 56 -15.34 1.79 1.72
C SER A 56 -16.17 2.20 0.49
N LYS A 57 -15.59 2.10 -0.71
CA LYS A 57 -16.30 2.32 -1.98
C LYS A 57 -17.46 1.34 -2.12
N ARG A 58 -17.22 0.04 -1.89
CA ARG A 58 -18.25 -1.01 -1.95
C ARG A 58 -19.38 -0.74 -0.96
N GLU A 59 -19.06 -0.37 0.27
CA GLU A 59 -20.06 -0.08 1.30
C GLU A 59 -20.99 1.06 0.85
N ILE A 60 -20.44 2.14 0.30
CA ILE A 60 -21.25 3.25 -0.23
C ILE A 60 -22.08 2.81 -1.43
N LEU A 61 -21.46 2.12 -2.40
CA LEU A 61 -22.10 1.67 -3.63
C LEU A 61 -23.20 0.62 -3.39
N SER A 62 -23.05 -0.20 -2.34
CA SER A 62 -24.02 -1.23 -1.94
C SER A 62 -25.39 -0.65 -1.59
N GLN A 63 -25.44 0.62 -1.17
CA GLN A 63 -26.69 1.31 -0.85
C GLN A 63 -27.48 1.74 -2.11
N LEU A 64 -26.85 1.77 -3.28
CA LEU A 64 -27.51 2.14 -4.53
C LEU A 64 -28.32 0.96 -5.12
N LYS A 65 -29.38 1.28 -5.86
CA LYS A 65 -30.16 0.30 -6.64
C LYS A 65 -29.41 -0.07 -7.92
N MET A 66 -29.64 -1.27 -8.46
CA MET A 66 -29.02 -1.74 -9.71
C MET A 66 -29.15 -0.72 -10.86
N ARG A 67 -30.36 -0.17 -11.07
CA ARG A 67 -30.62 0.86 -12.10
C ARG A 67 -29.78 2.13 -11.90
N GLN A 68 -29.51 2.51 -10.65
CA GLN A 68 -28.68 3.68 -10.34
C GLN A 68 -27.21 3.37 -10.64
N LEU A 69 -26.73 2.18 -10.29
CA LEU A 69 -25.37 1.72 -10.63
C LEU A 69 -25.16 1.65 -12.15
N GLU A 70 -26.12 1.14 -12.91
CA GLU A 70 -26.08 1.15 -14.38
C GLU A 70 -26.02 2.59 -14.94
N ALA A 71 -26.79 3.53 -14.35
CA ALA A 71 -26.74 4.94 -14.75
C ALA A 71 -25.40 5.61 -14.42
N VAL A 72 -24.78 5.26 -13.28
CA VAL A 72 -23.43 5.70 -12.92
C VAL A 72 -22.42 5.16 -13.93
N CYS A 73 -22.53 3.88 -14.30
CA CYS A 73 -21.65 3.28 -15.28
C CYS A 73 -21.73 4.00 -16.63
N ALA A 74 -22.95 4.26 -17.11
CA ALA A 74 -23.17 5.01 -18.34
C ALA A 74 -22.59 6.43 -18.28
N ALA A 75 -22.77 7.13 -17.15
CA ALA A 75 -22.28 8.50 -16.98
C ALA A 75 -20.74 8.59 -16.89
N LYS A 76 -20.08 7.56 -16.35
CA LYS A 76 -18.63 7.52 -16.12
C LYS A 76 -17.88 6.70 -17.19
N GLY A 77 -18.58 6.17 -18.20
CA GLY A 77 -17.97 5.34 -19.25
C GLY A 77 -17.48 3.97 -18.75
N ILE A 78 -18.03 3.47 -17.64
CA ILE A 78 -17.64 2.19 -17.04
C ILE A 78 -18.39 1.05 -17.75
N PRO A 79 -17.70 -0.02 -18.17
CA PRO A 79 -18.34 -1.15 -18.82
C PRO A 79 -19.30 -1.88 -17.87
N THR A 80 -20.51 -2.16 -18.34
CA THR A 80 -21.51 -2.99 -17.66
C THR A 80 -21.49 -4.45 -18.15
N TYR A 81 -20.37 -4.86 -18.74
CA TYR A 81 -20.17 -6.18 -19.31
C TYR A 81 -18.82 -6.76 -18.86
N ARG A 82 -18.77 -8.09 -18.75
CA ARG A 82 -17.53 -8.85 -18.61
C ARG A 82 -17.15 -9.43 -19.96
N THR A 83 -15.86 -9.46 -20.26
CA THR A 83 -15.33 -10.15 -21.44
C THR A 83 -14.87 -11.54 -21.01
N GLN A 84 -15.34 -12.57 -21.71
CA GLN A 84 -14.86 -13.93 -21.56
C GLN A 84 -14.43 -14.47 -22.92
N ILE A 85 -13.30 -15.18 -22.94
CA ILE A 85 -12.85 -15.90 -24.13
C ILE A 85 -13.58 -17.24 -24.13
N VAL A 86 -14.44 -17.45 -25.11
CA VAL A 86 -15.20 -18.70 -25.30
C VAL A 86 -14.85 -19.23 -26.68
N ASN A 87 -14.26 -20.43 -26.74
CA ASN A 87 -13.81 -21.06 -27.99
C ASN A 87 -12.88 -20.17 -28.85
N GLY A 88 -12.02 -19.37 -28.21
CA GLY A 88 -11.08 -18.47 -28.90
C GLY A 88 -11.67 -17.12 -29.33
N GLU A 89 -12.97 -16.88 -29.10
CA GLU A 89 -13.63 -15.59 -29.38
C GLU A 89 -13.87 -14.79 -28.10
N GLU A 90 -13.58 -13.49 -28.13
CA GLU A 90 -13.99 -12.57 -27.06
C GLU A 90 -15.50 -12.33 -27.10
N ARG A 91 -16.21 -12.80 -26.08
CA ARG A 91 -17.65 -12.56 -25.90
C ARG A 91 -17.89 -11.65 -24.71
N ARG A 92 -18.76 -10.65 -24.93
CA ARG A 92 -19.20 -9.70 -23.90
C ARG A 92 -20.51 -10.19 -23.28
N TYR A 93 -20.51 -10.39 -21.98
CA TYR A 93 -21.69 -10.78 -21.20
C TYR A 93 -22.09 -9.65 -20.29
N LYS A 94 -23.37 -9.22 -20.33
CA LYS A 94 -23.88 -8.19 -19.42
C LYS A 94 -23.77 -8.65 -17.97
N ILE A 95 -23.23 -7.80 -17.11
CA ILE A 95 -23.19 -8.01 -15.67
C ILE A 95 -24.63 -7.89 -15.14
N ARG A 96 -25.13 -8.98 -14.56
CA ARG A 96 -26.48 -9.03 -13.95
C ARG A 96 -26.44 -9.02 -12.43
N ASN A 97 -25.30 -9.36 -11.85
CA ASN A 97 -25.11 -9.36 -10.41
C ASN A 97 -24.76 -7.94 -9.95
N LYS A 98 -25.45 -7.47 -8.90
CA LYS A 98 -25.22 -6.15 -8.31
C LYS A 98 -23.83 -6.03 -7.69
N ASP A 99 -23.38 -7.05 -6.95
CA ASP A 99 -22.07 -7.04 -6.29
C ASP A 99 -20.93 -7.02 -7.31
N GLU A 100 -21.06 -7.79 -8.39
CA GLU A 100 -20.10 -7.78 -9.50
C GLU A 100 -20.02 -6.38 -10.15
N LEU A 101 -21.16 -5.71 -10.35
CA LEU A 101 -21.19 -4.36 -10.90
C LEU A 101 -20.57 -3.33 -9.92
N ILE A 102 -20.81 -3.50 -8.62
CA ILE A 102 -20.20 -2.66 -7.58
C ILE A 102 -18.68 -2.80 -7.61
N ASP A 103 -18.16 -4.03 -7.72
CA ASP A 103 -16.72 -4.28 -7.73
C ASP A 103 -16.05 -3.62 -8.95
N VAL A 104 -16.69 -3.70 -10.11
CA VAL A 104 -16.24 -3.00 -11.33
C VAL A 104 -16.25 -1.48 -11.11
N ILE A 105 -17.33 -0.90 -10.58
CA ILE A 105 -17.40 0.54 -10.33
C ILE A 105 -16.35 0.98 -9.30
N ALA A 106 -16.18 0.24 -8.20
CA ALA A 106 -15.22 0.52 -7.15
C ALA A 106 -13.76 0.46 -7.65
N GLY A 107 -13.49 -0.38 -8.66
CA GLY A 107 -12.19 -0.45 -9.33
C GLY A 107 -11.90 0.73 -10.25
N HIS A 108 -12.93 1.39 -10.79
CA HIS A 108 -12.78 2.51 -11.72
C HIS A 108 -12.88 3.90 -11.09
N LEU A 109 -13.58 4.03 -9.96
CA LEU A 109 -13.81 5.33 -9.32
C LEU A 109 -12.95 5.53 -8.08
N THR A 110 -12.59 6.78 -7.79
CA THR A 110 -11.99 7.16 -6.49
C THR A 110 -13.06 7.24 -5.39
N LEU A 111 -12.64 7.22 -4.13
CA LEU A 111 -13.58 7.34 -3.00
C LEU A 111 -14.35 8.67 -3.04
N GLU A 112 -13.71 9.73 -3.52
CA GLU A 112 -14.31 11.06 -3.70
C GLU A 112 -15.41 11.02 -4.77
N GLU A 113 -15.14 10.41 -5.93
CA GLU A 113 -16.15 10.26 -6.98
C GLU A 113 -17.33 9.40 -6.52
N VAL A 114 -17.07 8.35 -5.74
CA VAL A 114 -18.13 7.53 -5.13
C VAL A 114 -18.94 8.35 -4.13
N ALA A 115 -18.31 9.25 -3.38
CA ALA A 115 -19.01 10.15 -2.47
C ALA A 115 -19.89 11.18 -3.21
N GLU A 116 -19.45 11.69 -4.36
CA GLU A 116 -20.26 12.54 -5.23
C GLU A 116 -21.48 11.80 -5.80
N VAL A 117 -21.28 10.57 -6.26
CA VAL A 117 -22.36 9.69 -6.70
C VAL A 117 -23.36 9.48 -5.57
N ALA A 118 -22.89 9.17 -4.37
CA ALA A 118 -23.75 9.00 -3.20
C ALA A 118 -24.55 10.28 -2.90
N LYS A 119 -23.93 11.46 -2.96
CA LYS A 119 -24.60 12.75 -2.80
C LYS A 119 -25.68 12.96 -3.85
N ARG A 120 -25.42 12.66 -5.12
CA ARG A 120 -26.39 12.77 -6.23
C ARG A 120 -27.64 11.91 -5.98
N TYR A 121 -27.46 10.72 -5.42
CA TYR A 121 -28.55 9.81 -5.09
C TYR A 121 -29.08 9.91 -3.65
N LYS A 122 -28.63 10.93 -2.89
CA LYS A 122 -29.01 11.18 -1.48
C LYS A 122 -28.74 9.99 -0.54
N VAL A 123 -27.69 9.25 -0.82
CA VAL A 123 -27.20 8.13 -0.01
C VAL A 123 -26.28 8.65 1.10
N LYS A 124 -26.36 8.05 2.30
CA LYS A 124 -25.50 8.42 3.43
C LYS A 124 -24.11 7.81 3.23
N SER A 125 -23.14 8.63 2.82
CA SER A 125 -21.74 8.23 2.67
C SER A 125 -20.78 8.89 3.67
N ARG A 126 -21.20 10.00 4.30
CA ARG A 126 -20.33 10.83 5.15
C ARG A 126 -19.62 10.05 6.26
N HIS A 127 -20.35 9.17 6.96
CA HIS A 127 -19.77 8.39 8.06
C HIS A 127 -18.72 7.39 7.58
N VAL A 128 -18.95 6.75 6.43
CA VAL A 128 -18.01 5.79 5.82
C VAL A 128 -16.73 6.50 5.42
N VAL A 129 -16.84 7.65 4.74
CA VAL A 129 -15.68 8.47 4.34
C VAL A 129 -14.90 8.96 5.56
N GLN A 130 -15.59 9.46 6.59
CA GLN A 130 -14.93 9.91 7.83
C GLN A 130 -14.21 8.77 8.56
N HIS A 131 -14.83 7.58 8.61
CA HIS A 131 -14.20 6.42 9.22
C HIS A 131 -12.94 5.98 8.47
N PHE A 132 -12.99 5.96 7.14
CA PHE A 132 -11.81 5.69 6.32
C PHE A 132 -10.70 6.73 6.52
N GLN A 133 -11.04 8.01 6.51
CA GLN A 133 -10.09 9.11 6.72
C GLN A 133 -9.41 9.02 8.09
N LYS A 134 -10.19 8.79 9.15
CA LYS A 134 -9.65 8.63 10.50
C LYS A 134 -8.68 7.45 10.58
N TRP A 135 -9.07 6.31 10.01
CA TRP A 135 -8.19 5.15 9.96
C TRP A 135 -6.91 5.44 9.16
N LEU A 136 -7.01 6.14 8.03
CA LEU A 136 -5.86 6.51 7.20
C LEU A 136 -4.88 7.42 7.94
N GLU A 137 -5.40 8.35 8.75
CA GLU A 137 -4.60 9.23 9.61
C GLU A 137 -3.84 8.42 10.67
N GLU A 138 -4.56 7.60 11.45
CA GLU A 138 -3.98 6.72 12.48
C GLU A 138 -2.90 5.79 11.92
N ALA A 139 -3.17 5.17 10.75
CA ALA A 139 -2.23 4.25 10.11
C ALA A 139 -0.99 4.96 9.55
N ASN A 140 -1.14 6.19 9.04
CA ASN A 140 0.00 7.01 8.62
C ASN A 140 0.87 7.43 9.81
N GLU A 141 0.26 7.79 10.94
CA GLU A 141 1.00 8.11 12.17
C GLU A 141 1.78 6.90 12.68
N ALA A 142 1.16 5.71 12.70
CA ALA A 142 1.83 4.47 13.07
C ALA A 142 3.03 4.16 12.16
N LEU A 143 2.89 4.34 10.84
CA LEU A 143 4.00 4.15 9.90
C LEU A 143 5.13 5.16 10.11
N LYS A 144 4.81 6.43 10.39
CA LYS A 144 5.81 7.46 10.73
C LYS A 144 6.55 7.11 12.02
N ALA A 145 5.83 6.67 13.05
CA ALA A 145 6.41 6.26 14.33
C ALA A 145 7.35 5.05 14.16
N PHE A 146 6.93 4.04 13.37
CA PHE A 146 7.76 2.88 13.06
C PHE A 146 9.05 3.27 12.33
N LYS A 147 8.97 4.14 11.32
CA LYS A 147 10.15 4.65 10.61
C LYS A 147 11.09 5.41 11.54
N ALA A 148 10.55 6.25 12.43
CA ALA A 148 11.34 7.00 13.40
C ALA A 148 12.04 6.08 14.41
N GLN A 149 11.35 5.05 14.90
CA GLN A 149 11.94 4.03 15.76
C GLN A 149 13.09 3.31 15.06
N LYS A 150 12.86 2.87 13.82
CA LYS A 150 13.87 2.16 13.03
C LYS A 150 15.08 3.01 12.67
N GLN A 151 14.89 4.32 12.49
CA GLN A 151 15.99 5.25 12.30
C GLN A 151 16.82 5.42 13.57
N ARG A 152 16.19 5.50 14.76
CA ARG A 152 16.91 5.53 16.04
C ARG A 152 17.73 4.26 16.27
N GLU A 153 17.18 3.09 15.93
CA GLU A 153 17.91 1.81 15.99
C GLU A 153 19.14 1.79 15.05
N LEU A 154 19.17 2.60 14.00
CA LEU A 154 20.33 2.74 13.11
C LEU A 154 21.39 3.69 13.67
N ASP A 155 20.96 4.71 14.40
CA ASP A 155 21.82 5.73 14.99
C ASP A 155 22.48 5.25 16.30
N GLU A 156 21.90 4.23 16.95
CA GLU A 156 22.46 3.46 18.08
C GLU A 156 23.31 2.24 17.65
#